data_AF-A0A5J4UR46-F1
#
_entry.id   AF-A0A5J4UR46-F1
#
_cell.length_a   1.000
_cell.length_b   1.000
_cell.length_c   1.000
_cell.angle_alpha   90.00
_cell.angle_beta   90.00
_cell.angle_gamma   90.00
#
_symmetry.space_group_name_H-M   'P 1'
#
loop_
_entity.id
_entity.type
_entity.pdbx_description
1 polymer ?
#
loop_
_entity_poly.entity_id
_entity_poly.type
_entity_poly.pdbx_seq_one_letter_code
_entity_poly.pdbx_strand_id
1 'polypeptide(L)'
;LEKPKDYARRIAKIFRQECINIITKYSVPTMIMRFTIPAMIHDVQFERKIEISQDNGDAELKVTKILILFHSLLLNSLLIFDDIGNNADIQRFSSGLAKTITHLVSDSRHSKNIVFFVAQRPSYLFKTARILSHVMCLGVNLSESDLKQAYEENSIQNLDFDEFVLLYGTLNKYEFIILNKQRSKYEILKNQ
;
A
#
# COMPACT_ATOMS: atom_id res chain seq x y z
N LEU A 1 -18.62 -22.90 -48.09
CA LEU A 1 -17.80 -21.88 -47.40
C LEU A 1 -18.52 -21.49 -46.13
N GLU A 2 -17.89 -21.71 -44.97
CA GLU A 2 -18.46 -21.31 -43.68
C GLU A 2 -18.61 -19.80 -43.62
N LYS A 3 -19.72 -19.30 -43.05
CA LYS A 3 -19.91 -17.85 -42.92
C LYS A 3 -18.87 -17.28 -41.96
N PRO A 4 -18.29 -16.10 -42.22
CA PRO A 4 -17.25 -15.52 -41.36
C PRO A 4 -17.64 -15.41 -39.87
N LYS A 5 -18.92 -15.19 -39.58
CA LYS A 5 -19.45 -15.16 -38.20
C LYS A 5 -19.39 -16.52 -37.50
N ASP A 6 -19.65 -17.60 -38.24
CA ASP A 6 -19.64 -18.96 -37.69
C ASP A 6 -18.19 -19.41 -37.41
N TYR A 7 -17.27 -19.05 -38.30
CA TYR A 7 -15.83 -19.22 -38.09
C TYR A 7 -15.35 -18.48 -36.83
N ALA A 8 -15.66 -17.19 -36.70
CA ALA A 8 -15.28 -16.39 -35.53
C ALA A 8 -15.83 -16.98 -34.22
N ARG A 9 -17.08 -17.46 -34.24
CA ARG A 9 -17.72 -18.10 -33.09
C ARG A 9 -17.05 -19.42 -32.71
N ARG A 10 -16.63 -20.22 -33.69
CA ARG A 10 -15.89 -21.47 -33.46
C ARG A 10 -14.51 -21.18 -32.86
N ILE A 11 -13.76 -20.22 -33.41
CA ILE A 11 -12.44 -19.84 -32.89
C ILE A 11 -12.54 -19.31 -31.47
N ALA A 12 -13.52 -18.47 -31.16
CA ALA A 12 -13.75 -17.99 -29.79
C ALA A 12 -14.04 -19.14 -28.80
N LYS A 13 -14.77 -20.16 -29.23
CA LYS A 13 -15.05 -21.35 -28.41
C LYS A 13 -13.79 -22.17 -28.14
N ILE A 14 -12.96 -22.39 -29.18
CA ILE A 14 -11.68 -23.11 -29.05
C ILE A 14 -10.73 -22.35 -28.13
N PHE A 15 -10.57 -21.04 -28.35
CA PHE A 15 -9.72 -20.19 -27.53
C PHE A 15 -10.15 -20.21 -26.05
N ARG A 16 -11.45 -20.06 -25.79
CA ARG A 16 -11.99 -20.14 -24.42
C ARG A 16 -11.67 -21.48 -23.76
N GLN A 17 -11.80 -22.58 -24.50
CA GLN A 17 -11.52 -23.91 -23.96
C GLN A 17 -10.03 -24.10 -23.64
N GLU A 18 -9.14 -23.63 -24.52
CA GLU A 18 -7.70 -23.64 -24.29
C GLU A 18 -7.31 -22.82 -23.06
N CYS A 19 -7.89 -21.62 -22.88
CA CYS A 19 -7.67 -20.83 -21.67
C CYS A 19 -8.08 -21.59 -20.41
N ILE A 20 -9.25 -22.24 -20.41
CA ILE A 20 -9.73 -23.03 -19.25
C ILE A 20 -8.79 -24.20 -18.98
N ASN A 21 -8.32 -24.90 -20.02
CA ASN A 21 -7.42 -26.03 -19.88
C ASN A 21 -6.07 -25.60 -19.29
N ILE A 22 -5.51 -24.48 -19.77
CA ILE A 22 -4.26 -23.88 -19.24
C ILE A 22 -4.44 -23.47 -17.78
N ILE A 23 -5.52 -22.75 -17.46
CA ILE A 23 -5.83 -22.35 -16.08
C ILE A 23 -5.91 -23.60 -15.20
N THR A 24 -6.65 -24.62 -15.61
CA THR A 24 -6.81 -25.84 -14.81
C THR A 24 -5.49 -26.59 -14.65
N LYS A 25 -4.66 -26.67 -15.69
CA LYS A 25 -3.37 -27.36 -15.67
C LYS A 25 -2.34 -26.69 -14.76
N TYR A 26 -2.32 -25.36 -14.71
CA TYR A 26 -1.33 -24.59 -13.96
C TYR A 26 -1.87 -23.97 -12.66
N SER A 27 -3.17 -24.08 -12.40
CA SER A 27 -3.76 -23.78 -11.09
C SER A 27 -3.40 -24.91 -10.13
N VAL A 28 -2.17 -24.87 -9.62
CA VAL A 28 -1.90 -25.47 -8.32
C VAL A 28 -2.84 -24.77 -7.33
N PRO A 29 -3.47 -25.46 -6.38
CA PRO A 29 -4.15 -24.79 -5.28
C PRO A 29 -3.07 -24.03 -4.51
N THR A 30 -2.81 -22.79 -4.90
CA THR A 30 -2.14 -21.85 -4.03
C THR A 30 -3.06 -21.79 -2.83
N MET A 31 -2.54 -22.17 -1.67
CA MET A 31 -3.26 -22.01 -0.41
C MET A 31 -3.39 -20.50 -0.18
N ILE A 32 -4.31 -19.85 -0.88
CA ILE A 32 -4.69 -18.48 -0.61
C ILE A 32 -5.43 -18.59 0.71
N MET A 33 -4.74 -18.27 1.80
CA MET A 33 -5.39 -18.04 3.09
C MET A 33 -6.30 -16.82 2.91
N ARG A 34 -7.50 -17.05 2.35
CA ARG A 34 -8.54 -16.04 2.21
C ARG A 34 -9.16 -15.87 3.59
N PHE A 35 -8.57 -15.01 4.39
CA PHE A 35 -9.25 -14.47 5.56
C PHE A 35 -10.36 -13.56 5.03
N THR A 36 -11.62 -13.95 5.25
CA THR A 36 -12.75 -13.04 5.09
C THR A 36 -12.72 -12.10 6.27
N ILE A 37 -12.02 -10.97 6.14
CA ILE A 37 -12.04 -9.90 7.14
C ILE A 37 -13.39 -9.21 6.98
N PRO A 38 -14.29 -9.25 7.98
CA PRO A 38 -15.52 -8.46 7.95
C PRO A 38 -15.16 -6.99 7.74
N ALA A 39 -16.01 -6.23 7.04
CA ALA A 39 -15.75 -4.80 6.87
C ALA A 39 -15.58 -4.15 8.24
N MET A 40 -14.34 -3.80 8.64
CA MET A 40 -14.05 -3.39 10.02
C MET A 40 -14.71 -2.07 10.44
N ILE A 41 -15.33 -1.38 9.47
CA ILE A 41 -16.08 -0.16 9.66
C ILE A 41 -17.57 -0.51 9.48
N HIS A 42 -18.25 -0.65 10.62
CA HIS A 42 -19.71 -0.77 10.73
C HIS A 42 -20.25 0.47 11.47
N ASP A 43 -21.52 0.81 11.27
CA ASP A 43 -22.21 1.87 12.04
C ASP A 43 -21.55 3.27 11.97
N VAL A 44 -21.15 3.67 10.77
CA VAL A 44 -20.71 5.04 10.48
C VAL A 44 -21.91 5.98 10.54
N GLN A 45 -21.92 6.89 11.51
CA GLN A 45 -22.90 7.97 11.61
C GLN A 45 -22.25 9.31 11.22
N PHE A 46 -23.09 10.28 10.87
CA PHE A 46 -22.65 11.63 10.53
C PHE A 46 -23.09 12.59 11.61
N GLU A 47 -22.15 13.29 12.22
CA GLU A 47 -22.47 14.46 13.02
C GLU A 47 -22.28 15.72 12.15
N ARG A 48 -23.27 16.60 12.15
CA ARG A 48 -23.18 17.88 11.42
C ARG A 48 -22.66 18.93 12.38
N LYS A 49 -21.42 19.36 12.19
CA LYS A 49 -20.90 20.53 12.88
C LYS A 49 -21.28 21.77 12.08
N ILE A 50 -22.01 22.67 12.73
CA ILE A 50 -22.38 23.97 12.17
C ILE A 50 -21.32 24.97 12.62
N GLU A 51 -20.66 25.61 11.67
CA GLU A 51 -19.66 26.64 11.91
C GLU A 51 -20.15 27.93 11.25
N ILE A 52 -20.17 29.02 12.03
CA ILE A 52 -20.53 30.35 11.52
C ILE A 52 -19.21 31.07 11.30
N SER A 53 -18.81 31.23 10.03
CA SER A 53 -17.64 32.03 9.65
C SER A 53 -18.09 33.45 9.31
N GLN A 54 -17.40 34.44 9.87
CA GLN A 54 -17.57 35.83 9.47
C GLN A 54 -16.42 36.20 8.55
N ASP A 55 -16.69 36.30 7.25
CA ASP A 55 -15.76 36.86 6.27
C ASP A 55 -16.41 38.11 5.67
N ASN A 56 -15.70 39.24 5.73
CA ASN A 56 -16.13 40.53 5.15
C ASN A 56 -17.48 41.10 5.64
N GLY A 57 -17.95 40.74 6.83
CA GLY A 57 -19.12 41.34 7.47
C GLY A 57 -20.46 40.65 7.18
N ASP A 58 -20.49 39.68 6.25
CA ASP A 58 -21.62 38.77 6.06
C ASP A 58 -21.33 37.45 6.78
N ALA A 59 -22.27 36.99 7.62
CA ALA A 59 -22.13 35.73 8.34
C ALA A 59 -22.54 34.56 7.44
N GLU A 60 -21.59 33.68 7.10
CA GLU A 60 -21.85 32.48 6.30
C GLU A 60 -21.99 31.26 7.22
N LEU A 61 -23.08 30.51 7.05
CA LEU A 61 -23.37 29.28 7.79
C LEU A 61 -22.78 28.07 7.05
N LYS A 62 -21.66 27.55 7.52
CA LYS A 62 -21.01 26.37 6.94
C LYS A 62 -21.37 25.11 7.73
N VAL A 63 -22.06 24.17 7.09
CA VAL A 63 -22.40 22.88 7.69
C VAL A 63 -21.41 21.83 7.22
N THR A 64 -20.53 21.40 8.12
CA THR A 64 -19.53 20.37 7.84
C THR A 64 -20.01 19.02 8.38
N LYS A 65 -20.07 18.01 7.51
CA LYS A 65 -20.37 16.63 7.92
C LYS A 65 -19.10 15.96 8.40
N ILE A 66 -19.08 15.52 9.65
CA ILE A 66 -17.99 14.75 10.25
C ILE A 66 -18.46 13.31 10.35
N LEU A 67 -17.62 12.38 9.89
CA LEU A 67 -17.84 10.95 10.03
C LEU A 67 -17.48 10.55 11.46
N ILE A 68 -18.41 9.97 12.21
CA ILE A 68 -18.21 9.47 13.57
C ILE A 68 -18.60 8.00 13.60
N LEU A 69 -17.69 7.16 14.09
CA LEU A 69 -17.93 5.74 14.32
C LEU A 69 -18.59 5.56 15.69
N PHE A 70 -19.85 5.10 15.72
CA PHE A 70 -20.65 5.04 16.95
C PHE A 70 -20.19 3.94 17.93
N HIS A 71 -19.43 2.95 17.44
CA HIS A 71 -18.86 1.85 18.21
C HIS A 71 -17.41 1.56 17.81
N SER A 72 -16.54 2.59 17.82
CA SER A 72 -15.10 2.34 17.67
C SER A 72 -14.51 1.75 18.95
N LEU A 73 -14.50 0.43 19.04
CA LEU A 73 -13.44 -0.22 19.82
C LEU A 73 -12.15 0.10 19.08
N LEU A 74 -11.21 0.81 19.75
CA LEU A 74 -9.82 0.95 19.30
C LEU A 74 -9.16 -0.43 19.37
N LEU A 75 -9.57 -1.32 18.48
CA LEU A 75 -8.90 -2.58 18.21
C LEU A 75 -7.61 -2.20 17.52
N ASN A 76 -6.48 -2.49 18.14
CA ASN A 76 -5.18 -2.42 17.49
C ASN A 76 -5.27 -3.30 16.24
N SER A 77 -5.44 -2.67 15.08
CA SER A 77 -5.69 -3.39 13.84
C SER A 77 -4.39 -3.50 13.06
N LEU A 78 -4.09 -4.69 12.55
CA LEU A 78 -3.00 -4.91 11.60
C LEU A 78 -3.57 -4.82 10.18
N LEU A 79 -3.14 -3.80 9.45
CA LEU A 79 -3.54 -3.55 8.07
C LEU A 79 -2.36 -3.87 7.16
N ILE A 80 -2.56 -4.78 6.21
CA ILE A 80 -1.55 -5.18 5.24
C ILE A 80 -2.07 -4.82 3.85
N PHE A 81 -1.34 -3.94 3.18
CA PHE A 81 -1.58 -3.61 1.79
C PHE A 81 -0.54 -4.32 0.93
N ASP A 82 -0.94 -5.45 0.37
CA ASP A 82 -0.12 -6.18 -0.58
C ASP A 82 -0.14 -5.51 -1.95
N ASP A 83 1.01 -5.55 -2.63
CA ASP A 83 1.19 -5.08 -4.01
C ASP A 83 0.58 -3.70 -4.31
N ILE A 84 0.83 -2.74 -3.39
CA ILE A 84 0.26 -1.39 -3.44
C ILE A 84 0.60 -0.63 -4.75
N GLY A 85 1.70 -1.02 -5.40
CA GLY A 85 2.15 -0.46 -6.67
C GLY A 85 1.17 -0.65 -7.82
N ASN A 86 0.46 -1.78 -7.83
CA ASN A 86 -0.47 -2.13 -8.89
C ASN A 86 -1.85 -1.44 -8.73
N ASN A 87 -2.08 -0.74 -7.62
CA ASN A 87 -3.29 0.05 -7.42
C ASN A 87 -3.11 1.48 -7.93
N ALA A 88 -3.51 1.70 -9.20
CA ALA A 88 -3.40 3.00 -9.87
C ALA A 88 -4.14 4.14 -9.14
N ASP A 89 -5.19 3.84 -8.38
CA ASP A 89 -5.91 4.87 -7.61
C ASP A 89 -5.11 5.34 -6.41
N ILE A 90 -4.33 4.47 -5.77
CA ILE A 90 -3.48 4.85 -4.63
C ILE A 90 -2.30 5.71 -5.09
N GLN A 91 -1.80 5.48 -6.31
CA GLN A 91 -0.77 6.32 -6.93
C GLN A 91 -1.29 7.72 -7.30
N ARG A 92 -2.60 7.87 -7.52
CA ARG A 92 -3.24 9.15 -7.82
C ARG A 92 -3.56 9.87 -6.52
N PHE A 93 -2.75 10.85 -6.15
CA PHE A 93 -2.96 11.69 -4.96
C PHE A 93 -4.36 12.37 -4.92
N SER A 94 -4.98 12.56 -6.08
CA SER A 94 -6.35 13.10 -6.19
C SER A 94 -7.45 12.10 -5.81
N SER A 95 -7.16 10.80 -5.73
CA SER A 95 -8.17 9.79 -5.43
C SER A 95 -8.60 9.85 -3.96
N GLY A 96 -9.88 9.54 -3.70
CA GLY A 96 -10.40 9.44 -2.33
C GLY A 96 -9.70 8.34 -1.53
N LEU A 97 -9.29 7.25 -2.19
CA LEU A 97 -8.58 6.14 -1.56
C LEU A 97 -7.18 6.55 -1.10
N ALA A 98 -6.41 7.23 -1.94
CA ALA A 98 -5.08 7.73 -1.58
C ALA A 98 -5.13 8.70 -0.40
N LYS A 99 -6.14 9.59 -0.37
CA LYS A 99 -6.37 10.51 0.77
C LYS A 99 -6.70 9.75 2.04
N THR A 100 -7.62 8.78 1.96
CA THR A 100 -8.02 7.95 3.12
C THR A 100 -6.83 7.18 3.70
N ILE A 101 -6.04 6.53 2.85
CA ILE A 101 -4.83 5.81 3.29
C ILE A 101 -3.80 6.78 3.87
N THR A 102 -3.62 7.96 3.26
CA THR A 102 -2.72 9.00 3.81
C THR A 102 -3.13 9.44 5.21
N HIS A 103 -4.43 9.69 5.45
CA HIS A 103 -4.94 9.98 6.78
C HIS A 103 -4.69 8.82 7.75
N LEU A 104 -4.96 7.59 7.32
CA LEU A 104 -4.75 6.39 8.12
C LEU A 104 -3.28 6.21 8.53
N VAL A 105 -2.33 6.40 7.62
CA VAL A 105 -0.89 6.32 7.92
C VAL A 105 -0.49 7.42 8.90
N SER A 106 -0.98 8.65 8.68
CA SER A 106 -0.64 9.81 9.50
C SER A 106 -1.17 9.68 10.94
N ASP A 107 -2.35 9.08 11.10
CA ASP A 107 -3.04 8.92 12.39
C ASP A 107 -2.87 7.51 13.00
N SER A 108 -2.05 6.66 12.37
CA SER A 108 -1.84 5.26 12.77
C SER A 108 -1.42 5.12 14.24
N ARG A 109 -0.58 6.05 14.73
CA ARG A 109 -0.14 6.07 16.14
C ARG A 109 -1.27 6.37 17.11
N HIS A 110 -2.16 7.31 16.79
CA HIS A 110 -3.29 7.67 17.66
C HIS A 110 -4.37 6.59 17.64
N SER A 111 -4.62 6.02 16.46
CA SER A 111 -5.55 4.90 16.26
C SER A 111 -5.01 3.54 16.69
N LYS A 112 -3.74 3.46 17.10
CA LYS A 112 -3.01 2.22 17.45
C LYS A 112 -3.05 1.15 16.36
N ASN A 113 -3.18 1.58 15.11
CA ASN A 113 -3.17 0.70 13.96
C ASN A 113 -1.74 0.48 13.48
N ILE A 114 -1.43 -0.77 13.16
CA ILE A 114 -0.17 -1.14 12.54
C ILE A 114 -0.43 -1.29 11.04
N VAL A 115 0.35 -0.59 10.22
CA VAL A 115 0.18 -0.58 8.77
C VAL A 115 1.44 -1.13 8.11
N PHE A 116 1.28 -2.17 7.30
CA PHE A 116 2.32 -2.71 6.44
C PHE A 116 1.97 -2.45 4.98
N PHE A 117 2.93 -1.89 4.25
CA PHE A 117 2.86 -1.78 2.81
C PHE A 117 3.87 -2.73 2.20
N VAL A 118 3.42 -3.53 1.23
CA VAL A 118 4.28 -4.38 0.41
C VAL A 118 4.28 -3.80 -0.99
N ALA A 119 5.47 -3.55 -1.51
CA ALA A 119 5.68 -3.01 -2.83
C ALA A 119 6.89 -3.68 -3.47
N GLN A 120 6.83 -3.90 -4.79
CA GLN A 120 7.96 -4.46 -5.53
C GLN A 120 9.16 -3.50 -5.58
N ARG A 121 8.90 -2.19 -5.55
CA ARG A 121 9.92 -1.14 -5.56
C ARG A 121 9.55 -0.03 -4.59
N PRO A 122 10.53 0.64 -3.95
CA PRO A 122 10.30 1.85 -3.17
C PRO A 122 9.46 2.89 -3.91
N SER A 123 9.74 3.10 -5.20
CA SER A 123 9.03 4.06 -6.05
C SER A 123 7.53 3.80 -6.19
N TYR A 124 7.08 2.58 -5.94
CA TYR A 124 5.67 2.19 -5.99
C TYR A 124 4.91 2.48 -4.69
N LEU A 125 5.59 2.83 -3.61
CA LEU A 125 4.91 3.37 -2.44
C LEU A 125 4.55 4.83 -2.74
N PHE A 126 3.36 5.29 -2.36
CA PHE A 126 3.04 6.72 -2.43
C PHE A 126 3.91 7.50 -1.43
N LYS A 127 4.26 8.75 -1.76
CA LYS A 127 5.24 9.55 -1.03
C LYS A 127 5.02 9.59 0.49
N THR A 128 3.77 9.73 0.93
CA THR A 128 3.42 9.76 2.36
C THR A 128 3.82 8.47 3.07
N ALA A 129 3.55 7.29 2.50
CA ALA A 129 3.94 6.02 3.11
C ALA A 129 5.46 5.91 3.28
N ARG A 130 6.24 6.36 2.28
CA ARG A 130 7.71 6.31 2.33
C ARG A 130 8.32 7.26 3.36
N ILE A 131 7.71 8.43 3.54
CA ILE A 131 8.22 9.43 4.50
C ILE A 131 7.82 9.09 5.93
N LEU A 132 6.58 8.64 6.13
CA LEU A 132 6.01 8.39 7.46
C LEU A 132 6.27 6.96 7.97
N SER A 133 6.77 6.06 7.13
CA SER A 133 7.20 4.73 7.58
C SER A 133 8.25 4.84 8.67
N HIS A 134 8.02 4.14 9.78
CA HIS A 134 9.00 4.03 10.87
C HIS A 134 10.11 3.02 10.56
N VAL A 135 9.76 1.97 9.82
CA VAL A 135 10.65 0.88 9.43
C VAL A 135 10.46 0.60 7.96
N MET A 136 11.57 0.41 7.24
CA MET A 136 11.57 0.00 5.83
C MET A 136 12.45 -1.23 5.67
N CYS A 137 11.92 -2.28 5.05
CA CYS A 137 12.65 -3.50 4.75
C CYS A 137 12.92 -3.57 3.25
N LEU A 138 14.19 -3.69 2.85
CA LEU A 138 14.59 -3.78 1.45
C LEU A 138 15.18 -5.16 1.19
N GLY A 139 14.60 -5.87 0.22
CA GLY A 139 15.17 -7.10 -0.32
C GLY A 139 16.11 -6.82 -1.51
N VAL A 140 16.63 -7.89 -2.11
CA VAL A 140 17.53 -7.84 -3.28
C VAL A 140 16.84 -7.36 -4.58
N ASN A 141 17.65 -7.07 -5.61
CA ASN A 141 17.24 -6.69 -6.97
C ASN A 141 16.57 -5.31 -7.12
N LEU A 142 16.89 -4.35 -6.25
CA LEU A 142 16.54 -2.95 -6.43
C LEU A 142 17.56 -2.24 -7.34
N SER A 143 17.08 -1.30 -8.15
CA SER A 143 17.98 -0.45 -8.94
C SER A 143 18.66 0.60 -8.05
N GLU A 144 19.76 1.18 -8.52
CA GLU A 144 20.43 2.29 -7.83
C GLU A 144 19.47 3.47 -7.59
N SER A 145 18.56 3.76 -8.54
CA SER A 145 17.54 4.80 -8.36
C SER A 145 16.56 4.49 -7.23
N ASP A 146 16.16 3.22 -7.09
CA ASP A 146 15.29 2.77 -6.01
C ASP A 146 16.01 2.86 -4.65
N LEU A 147 17.29 2.48 -4.61
CA LEU A 147 18.16 2.60 -3.43
C LEU A 147 18.35 4.05 -3.01
N LYS A 148 18.63 4.94 -3.96
CA LYS A 148 18.79 6.37 -3.72
C LYS A 148 17.52 6.98 -3.14
N GLN A 149 16.36 6.65 -3.71
CA GLN A 149 15.08 7.10 -3.17
C GLN A 149 14.82 6.58 -1.75
N ALA A 150 15.05 5.28 -1.52
CA ALA A 150 14.89 4.70 -0.19
C ALA A 150 15.79 5.39 0.84
N TYR A 151 17.06 5.65 0.47
CA TYR A 151 18.04 6.32 1.30
C TYR A 151 17.70 7.78 1.59
N GLU A 152 17.35 8.59 0.58
CA GLU A 152 17.04 10.02 0.75
C GLU A 152 15.80 10.24 1.64
N GLU A 153 14.80 9.37 1.57
CA GLU A 153 13.57 9.49 2.35
C GLU A 153 13.66 8.84 3.76
N ASN A 154 14.65 7.97 3.97
CA ASN A 154 14.84 7.17 5.20
C ASN A 154 16.27 7.22 5.75
N SER A 155 17.00 8.31 5.50
CA SER A 155 18.42 8.41 5.88
C SER A 155 18.66 8.09 7.36
N ILE A 156 19.72 7.33 7.61
CA ILE A 156 20.13 6.89 8.95
C ILE A 156 21.37 7.67 9.36
N GLN A 157 21.44 8.04 10.64
CA GLN A 157 22.64 8.70 11.18
C GLN A 157 23.84 7.76 11.06
N ASN A 158 24.96 8.27 10.55
CA ASN A 158 26.23 7.54 10.41
C ASN A 158 26.19 6.36 9.42
N LEU A 159 25.33 6.44 8.40
CA LEU A 159 25.40 5.58 7.23
C LEU A 159 25.30 6.48 6.02
N ASP A 160 26.38 6.66 5.26
CA ASP A 160 26.30 7.41 4.02
C ASP A 160 25.73 6.57 2.86
N PHE A 161 25.48 7.19 1.72
CA PHE A 161 24.86 6.50 0.58
C PHE A 161 25.78 5.43 -0.01
N ASP A 162 27.08 5.67 -0.07
CA ASP A 162 28.04 4.75 -0.67
C ASP A 162 28.20 3.51 0.21
N GLU A 163 28.28 3.69 1.53
CA GLU A 163 28.25 2.62 2.53
C GLU A 163 26.93 1.82 2.45
N PHE A 164 25.80 2.50 2.33
CA PHE A 164 24.50 1.85 2.19
C PHE A 164 24.43 0.97 0.94
N VAL A 165 24.89 1.46 -0.20
CA VAL A 165 24.93 0.68 -1.47
C VAL A 165 25.87 -0.51 -1.33
N LEU A 166 27.02 -0.34 -0.69
CA LEU A 166 27.97 -1.43 -0.43
C LEU A 166 27.35 -2.53 0.44
N LEU A 167 26.71 -2.14 1.56
CA LEU A 167 26.02 -3.07 2.46
C LEU A 167 24.89 -3.80 1.76
N TYR A 168 24.07 -3.08 0.99
CA TYR A 168 23.01 -3.65 0.17
C TYR A 168 23.55 -4.66 -0.84
N GLY A 169 24.69 -4.36 -1.46
CA GLY A 169 25.37 -5.26 -2.39
C GLY A 169 25.82 -6.58 -1.78
N THR A 170 25.89 -6.69 -0.44
CA THR A 170 26.20 -7.95 0.25
C THR A 170 25.00 -8.88 0.42
N LEU A 171 23.78 -8.42 0.11
CA LEU A 171 22.56 -9.18 0.35
C LEU A 171 22.39 -10.32 -0.66
N ASN A 172 22.16 -11.53 -0.14
CA ASN A 172 21.75 -12.69 -0.92
C ASN A 172 20.23 -12.78 -1.05
N LYS A 173 19.77 -13.70 -1.89
CA LYS A 173 18.34 -14.03 -2.01
C LYS A 173 17.77 -14.40 -0.63
N TYR A 174 16.62 -13.80 -0.29
CA TYR A 174 15.92 -13.93 1.01
C TYR A 174 16.56 -13.21 2.19
N GLU A 175 17.59 -12.40 1.95
CA GLU A 175 18.14 -11.48 2.93
C GLU A 175 17.54 -10.08 2.78
N PHE A 176 17.57 -9.33 3.87
CA PHE A 176 17.00 -7.99 3.91
C PHE A 176 17.90 -7.03 4.66
N ILE A 177 17.90 -5.77 4.24
CA ILE A 177 18.32 -4.67 5.10
C ILE A 177 17.08 -3.99 5.67
N ILE A 178 17.06 -3.84 6.99
CA ILE A 178 16.02 -3.15 7.74
C ILE A 178 16.54 -1.79 8.12
N LEU A 179 15.86 -0.74 7.66
CA LEU A 179 16.10 0.64 8.01
C LEU A 179 15.09 1.04 9.09
N ASN A 180 15.56 1.26 10.32
CA ASN A 180 14.73 1.72 11.42
C ASN A 180 14.95 3.23 11.63
N LYS A 181 14.09 4.03 10.99
CA LYS A 181 14.13 5.49 11.06
C LYS A 181 13.88 6.01 12.47
N GLN A 182 12.98 5.37 13.22
CA GLN A 182 12.65 5.78 14.58
C GLN A 182 13.82 5.63 15.55
N ARG A 183 14.65 4.58 15.37
CA ARG A 183 15.82 4.32 16.20
C ARG A 183 17.13 4.85 15.62
N SER A 184 17.08 5.40 14.39
CA SER A 184 18.26 5.78 13.61
C SER A 184 19.30 4.65 13.56
N LYS A 185 18.84 3.43 13.24
CA LYS A 185 19.68 2.23 13.13
C LYS A 185 19.27 1.39 11.93
N TYR A 186 20.21 0.65 11.37
CA TYR A 186 19.92 -0.40 10.40
C TYR A 186 20.32 -1.77 10.95
N GLU A 187 19.68 -2.81 10.43
CA GLU A 187 19.97 -4.21 10.73
C GLU A 187 19.99 -4.98 9.41
N ILE A 188 20.87 -5.98 9.30
CA ILE A 188 20.90 -6.88 8.15
C ILE A 188 20.43 -8.25 8.61
N LEU A 189 19.33 -8.71 8.03
CA LEU A 189 18.83 -10.06 8.23
C LEU A 189 19.44 -10.98 7.18
N LYS A 190 20.42 -11.77 7.63
CA LYS A 190 21.05 -12.84 6.84
C LYS A 190 20.30 -14.15 7.01
N ASN A 191 20.37 -15.01 6.01
CA ASN A 191 19.87 -16.37 6.12
C ASN A 191 20.83 -17.15 7.05
N GLN A 192 20.30 -17.90 8.02
CA GLN A 192 21.09 -18.76 8.91
C GLN A 192 21.48 -20.06 8.23
#